data_AF-A0A7K0NUX6-F1
#
_entry.id   AF-A0A7K0NUX6-F1
#
_cell.length_a   1.000
_cell.length_b   1.000
_cell.length_c   1.000
_cell.angle_alpha   90.00
_cell.angle_beta   90.00
_cell.angle_gamma   90.00
#
_symmetry.space_group_name_H-M   'P 1'
#
loop_
_entity.id
_entity.type
_entity.pdbx_description
1 polymer ?
#
loop_
_entity_poly.entity_id
_entity_poly.type
_entity_poly.pdbx_seq_one_letter_code
_entity_poly.pdbx_strand_id
1 'polypeptide(L)'
;MRILVIGAGGVGGAIATAASRRDFFEHMTIADIDEARAAQVATKTGDARFASAQVDASDKASILALAQKISADVIMNAADPRFVMPIFDAAFEAGANYLDMAMSLSRRHPESPYSKTGVMLGDEQFSKSAAWEERGLLALCGMGVEPGLSNVFARYAQDHLFSEIDEIGVRDGANLVVEGYDFAPTFSIWTTIEECLNPPLIWERERGWFTTEPFSEPEVFTFPAG
;
A
#
# COMPACT_ATOMS: atom_id res chain seq x y z
N MET A 1 -11.66 6.30 -18.31
CA MET A 1 -10.59 5.37 -17.90
C MET A 1 -11.15 4.13 -17.21
N ARG A 2 -10.41 3.01 -17.26
CA ARG A 2 -10.78 1.68 -16.77
C ARG A 2 -9.80 1.24 -15.68
N ILE A 3 -10.32 0.86 -14.51
CA ILE A 3 -9.52 0.58 -13.32
C ILE A 3 -9.62 -0.90 -12.95
N LEU A 4 -8.48 -1.53 -12.71
CA LEU A 4 -8.39 -2.87 -12.12
C LEU A 4 -8.00 -2.75 -10.65
N VAL A 5 -8.88 -3.11 -9.74
CA VAL A 5 -8.55 -3.23 -8.30
C VAL A 5 -8.21 -4.68 -8.02
N ILE A 6 -7.02 -4.96 -7.47
CA ILE A 6 -6.60 -6.31 -7.08
C ILE A 6 -6.63 -6.40 -5.56
N GLY A 7 -7.47 -7.29 -5.03
CA GLY A 7 -7.81 -7.43 -3.62
C GLY A 7 -9.22 -6.93 -3.32
N ALA A 8 -10.09 -7.82 -2.84
CA ALA A 8 -11.48 -7.54 -2.45
C ALA A 8 -11.68 -7.56 -0.92
N GLY A 9 -10.62 -7.33 -0.15
CA GLY A 9 -10.67 -7.19 1.30
C GLY A 9 -11.28 -5.85 1.76
N GLY A 10 -11.09 -5.50 3.03
CA GLY A 10 -11.64 -4.26 3.61
C GLY A 10 -11.24 -3.00 2.83
N VAL A 11 -9.95 -2.90 2.45
CA VAL A 11 -9.41 -1.78 1.67
C VAL A 11 -10.00 -1.75 0.24
N GLY A 12 -9.99 -2.88 -0.48
CA GLY A 12 -10.59 -2.97 -1.82
C GLY A 12 -12.08 -2.60 -1.83
N GLY A 13 -12.84 -3.04 -0.82
CA GLY A 13 -14.24 -2.65 -0.63
C GLY A 13 -14.43 -1.16 -0.33
N ALA A 14 -13.53 -0.57 0.46
CA ALA A 14 -13.53 0.87 0.73
C ALA A 14 -13.22 1.69 -0.54
N ILE A 15 -12.25 1.25 -1.35
CA ILE A 15 -11.93 1.85 -2.66
C ILE A 15 -13.17 1.83 -3.57
N ALA A 16 -13.83 0.68 -3.70
CA ALA A 16 -15.04 0.56 -4.53
C ALA A 16 -16.18 1.48 -4.03
N THR A 17 -16.38 1.55 -2.72
CA THR A 17 -17.39 2.41 -2.09
C THR A 17 -17.09 3.90 -2.27
N ALA A 18 -15.82 4.30 -2.18
CA ALA A 18 -15.41 5.67 -2.42
C ALA A 18 -15.55 6.03 -3.91
N ALA A 19 -15.15 5.13 -4.80
CA ALA A 19 -15.22 5.30 -6.25
C ALA A 19 -16.65 5.38 -6.77
N SER A 20 -17.63 4.67 -6.18
CA SER A 20 -19.04 4.74 -6.66
C SER A 20 -19.63 6.14 -6.58
N ARG A 21 -19.04 7.04 -5.79
CA ARG A 21 -19.42 8.45 -5.64
C ARG A 21 -18.67 9.39 -6.61
N ARG A 22 -17.89 8.85 -7.55
CA ARG A 22 -17.04 9.58 -8.49
C ARG A 22 -17.39 9.24 -9.94
N ASP A 23 -17.09 10.14 -10.86
CA ASP A 23 -17.47 10.07 -12.27
C ASP A 23 -16.27 10.08 -13.25
N PHE A 24 -15.04 10.19 -12.76
CA PHE A 24 -13.83 10.26 -13.59
C PHE A 24 -13.47 8.95 -14.32
N PHE A 25 -14.12 7.83 -13.99
CA PHE A 25 -13.86 6.51 -14.56
C PHE A 25 -15.12 5.91 -15.20
N GLU A 26 -14.89 5.10 -16.23
CA GLU A 26 -15.93 4.44 -17.02
C GLU A 26 -16.27 3.06 -16.46
N HIS A 27 -15.25 2.31 -16.02
CA HIS A 27 -15.41 0.94 -15.54
C HIS A 27 -14.38 0.61 -14.47
N MET A 28 -14.80 -0.14 -13.44
CA MET A 28 -13.93 -0.65 -12.39
C MET A 28 -14.15 -2.15 -12.22
N THR A 29 -13.10 -2.94 -12.42
CA THR A 29 -13.12 -4.38 -12.16
C THR A 29 -12.46 -4.65 -10.83
N ILE A 30 -13.19 -5.25 -9.89
CA ILE A 30 -12.65 -5.74 -8.62
C ILE A 30 -12.23 -7.19 -8.83
N ALA A 31 -10.98 -7.53 -8.52
CA ALA A 31 -10.43 -8.85 -8.73
C ALA A 31 -9.85 -9.43 -7.45
N ASP A 32 -10.06 -10.72 -7.22
CA ASP A 32 -9.54 -11.44 -6.05
C ASP A 32 -9.32 -12.92 -6.42
N ILE A 33 -8.56 -13.65 -5.60
CA ILE A 33 -8.42 -15.11 -5.77
C ILE A 33 -9.76 -15.81 -5.50
N ASP A 34 -10.54 -15.26 -4.57
CA ASP A 34 -11.92 -15.66 -4.28
C ASP A 34 -12.90 -14.76 -5.06
N GLU A 35 -13.32 -15.23 -6.24
CA GLU A 35 -14.24 -14.50 -7.12
C GLU A 35 -15.54 -14.10 -6.41
N ALA A 36 -16.02 -14.90 -5.45
CA ALA A 36 -17.25 -14.60 -4.74
C ALA A 36 -17.10 -13.33 -3.87
N ARG A 37 -15.92 -13.09 -3.28
CA ARG A 37 -15.64 -11.85 -2.54
C ARG A 37 -15.61 -10.64 -3.47
N ALA A 38 -14.94 -10.76 -4.61
CA ALA A 38 -14.90 -9.71 -5.62
C ALA A 38 -16.32 -9.36 -6.12
N ALA A 39 -17.15 -10.38 -6.39
CA ALA A 39 -18.54 -10.21 -6.79
C ALA A 39 -19.40 -9.53 -5.71
N GLN A 40 -19.20 -9.88 -4.44
CA GLN A 40 -19.89 -9.23 -3.32
C GLN A 40 -19.55 -7.73 -3.23
N VAL A 41 -18.26 -7.38 -3.34
CA VAL A 41 -17.81 -5.98 -3.33
C VAL A 41 -18.42 -5.21 -4.49
N ALA A 42 -18.32 -5.73 -5.72
CA ALA A 42 -18.89 -5.08 -6.90
C ALA A 42 -20.41 -4.88 -6.78
N THR A 43 -21.15 -5.93 -6.37
CA THR A 43 -22.61 -5.87 -6.21
C THR A 43 -23.04 -4.86 -5.14
N LYS A 44 -22.31 -4.78 -4.02
CA LYS A 44 -22.62 -3.86 -2.92
C LYS A 44 -22.56 -2.39 -3.33
N THR A 45 -21.84 -2.05 -4.40
CA THR A 45 -21.83 -0.68 -4.93
C THR A 45 -23.18 -0.24 -5.51
N GLY A 46 -24.00 -1.19 -6.00
CA GLY A 46 -25.24 -0.90 -6.72
C GLY A 46 -25.06 -0.18 -8.06
N ASP A 47 -23.83 -0.15 -8.59
CA ASP A 47 -23.46 0.63 -9.78
C ASP A 47 -22.97 -0.29 -10.92
N ALA A 48 -23.58 -0.17 -12.09
CA ALA A 48 -23.30 -1.00 -13.26
C ALA A 48 -21.88 -0.79 -13.85
N ARG A 49 -21.16 0.24 -13.43
CA ARG A 49 -19.75 0.45 -13.80
C ARG A 49 -18.81 -0.53 -13.11
N PHE A 50 -19.28 -1.25 -12.09
CA PHE A 50 -18.48 -2.20 -11.32
C PHE A 50 -18.70 -3.62 -11.81
N ALA A 51 -17.60 -4.34 -12.05
CA ALA A 51 -17.59 -5.77 -12.35
C ALA A 51 -16.64 -6.51 -11.41
N SER A 52 -16.75 -7.84 -11.40
CA SER A 52 -15.84 -8.71 -10.68
C SER A 52 -15.06 -9.63 -11.63
N ALA A 53 -13.89 -10.06 -11.19
CA ALA A 53 -13.11 -11.10 -11.87
C ALA A 53 -12.33 -11.94 -10.84
N GLN A 54 -11.89 -13.13 -11.25
CA GLN A 54 -10.87 -13.87 -10.52
C GLN A 54 -9.47 -13.46 -10.99
N VAL A 55 -8.52 -13.34 -10.06
CA VAL A 55 -7.10 -13.22 -10.38
C VAL A 55 -6.24 -13.87 -9.29
N ASP A 56 -5.17 -14.53 -9.70
CA ASP A 56 -4.12 -14.98 -8.77
C ASP A 56 -3.02 -13.91 -8.72
N ALA A 57 -2.97 -13.17 -7.61
CA ALA A 57 -2.00 -12.09 -7.42
C ALA A 57 -0.55 -12.59 -7.27
N SER A 58 -0.33 -13.89 -7.07
CA SER A 58 1.00 -14.49 -7.06
C SER A 58 1.54 -14.79 -8.46
N ASP A 59 0.65 -14.83 -9.47
CA ASP A 59 0.99 -15.10 -10.86
C ASP A 59 0.91 -13.82 -11.71
N LYS A 60 2.08 -13.27 -12.05
CA LYS A 60 2.20 -12.11 -12.94
C LYS A 60 1.46 -12.31 -14.26
N ALA A 61 1.46 -13.52 -14.83
CA ALA A 61 0.80 -13.79 -16.11
C ALA A 61 -0.73 -13.74 -15.99
N SER A 62 -1.28 -14.23 -14.88
CA SER A 62 -2.71 -14.12 -14.54
C SER A 62 -3.16 -12.65 -14.47
N ILE A 63 -2.38 -11.81 -13.78
CA ILE A 63 -2.65 -10.37 -13.66
C ILE A 63 -2.58 -9.68 -15.02
N LEU A 64 -1.52 -9.95 -15.79
CA LEU A 64 -1.31 -9.37 -17.11
C LEU A 64 -2.45 -9.72 -18.07
N ALA A 65 -2.85 -11.00 -18.11
CA ALA A 65 -3.94 -11.47 -18.96
C ALA A 65 -5.26 -10.78 -18.60
N LEU A 66 -5.57 -10.60 -17.30
CA LEU A 66 -6.76 -9.89 -16.87
C LEU A 66 -6.68 -8.40 -17.24
N ALA A 67 -5.56 -7.73 -16.95
CA ALA A 67 -5.36 -6.32 -17.26
C ALA A 67 -5.52 -6.02 -18.76
N GLN A 68 -4.98 -6.88 -19.62
CA GLN A 68 -5.15 -6.77 -21.08
C GLN A 68 -6.60 -7.03 -21.51
N LYS A 69 -7.23 -8.09 -20.99
CA LYS A 69 -8.62 -8.45 -21.31
C LYS A 69 -9.59 -7.31 -21.03
N ILE A 70 -9.37 -6.58 -19.93
CA ILE A 70 -10.22 -5.45 -19.57
C ILE A 70 -9.68 -4.12 -20.06
N SER A 71 -8.52 -4.09 -20.73
CA SER A 71 -7.84 -2.86 -21.17
C SER A 71 -7.68 -1.86 -20.02
N ALA A 72 -7.07 -2.29 -18.92
CA ALA A 72 -6.88 -1.47 -17.72
C ALA A 72 -5.94 -0.30 -18.00
N ASP A 73 -6.37 0.92 -17.68
CA ASP A 73 -5.53 2.13 -17.72
C ASP A 73 -4.74 2.29 -16.42
N VAL A 74 -5.28 1.76 -15.32
CA VAL A 74 -4.72 1.82 -13.96
C VAL A 74 -4.93 0.48 -13.27
N ILE A 75 -3.89 -0.03 -12.62
CA ILE A 75 -3.98 -1.11 -11.63
C ILE A 75 -3.81 -0.52 -10.23
N MET A 76 -4.83 -0.70 -9.40
CA MET A 76 -4.88 -0.33 -7.98
C MET A 76 -4.66 -1.58 -7.13
N ASN A 77 -3.48 -1.70 -6.54
CA ASN A 77 -3.11 -2.81 -5.69
C ASN A 77 -3.63 -2.60 -4.25
N ALA A 78 -4.65 -3.36 -3.88
CA ALA A 78 -5.24 -3.45 -2.54
C ALA A 78 -5.04 -4.85 -1.93
N ALA A 79 -4.06 -5.61 -2.41
CA ALA A 79 -3.73 -6.94 -1.95
C ALA A 79 -2.66 -6.91 -0.84
N ASP A 80 -2.34 -8.09 -0.30
CA ASP A 80 -1.28 -8.26 0.69
C ASP A 80 0.10 -7.81 0.12
N PRO A 81 0.96 -7.14 0.92
CA PRO A 81 2.25 -6.60 0.47
C PRO A 81 3.17 -7.63 -0.22
N ARG A 82 3.02 -8.92 0.07
CA ARG A 82 3.79 -9.99 -0.61
C ARG A 82 3.55 -10.02 -2.13
N PHE A 83 2.43 -9.48 -2.60
CA PHE A 83 2.05 -9.44 -4.00
C PHE A 83 2.38 -8.10 -4.69
N VAL A 84 3.00 -7.14 -4.00
CA VAL A 84 3.34 -5.84 -4.56
C VAL A 84 4.16 -5.97 -5.84
N MET A 85 5.27 -6.71 -5.82
CA MET A 85 6.14 -6.81 -7.00
C MET A 85 5.52 -7.57 -8.17
N PRO A 86 4.85 -8.74 -7.99
CA PRO A 86 4.08 -9.36 -9.07
C PRO A 86 3.06 -8.42 -9.73
N ILE A 87 2.30 -7.65 -8.94
CA ILE A 87 1.29 -6.73 -9.48
C ILE A 87 1.95 -5.51 -10.15
N PHE A 88 2.98 -4.94 -9.53
CA PHE A 88 3.74 -3.80 -10.05
C PHE A 88 4.36 -4.13 -11.41
N ASP A 89 5.00 -5.28 -11.53
CA ASP A 89 5.62 -5.73 -12.77
C ASP A 89 4.58 -6.07 -13.85
N ALA A 90 3.42 -6.63 -13.46
CA ALA A 90 2.31 -6.86 -14.38
C ALA A 90 1.70 -5.55 -14.90
N ALA A 91 1.55 -4.54 -14.04
CA ALA A 91 1.03 -3.22 -14.42
C ALA A 91 1.96 -2.54 -15.44
N PHE A 92 3.27 -2.56 -15.16
CA PHE A 92 4.27 -2.11 -16.10
C PHE A 92 4.11 -2.85 -17.43
N GLU A 93 4.18 -4.18 -17.44
CA GLU A 93 4.10 -4.99 -18.67
C GLU A 93 2.80 -4.78 -19.45
N ALA A 94 1.67 -4.59 -18.76
CA ALA A 94 0.37 -4.27 -19.36
C ALA A 94 0.33 -2.87 -20.00
N GLY A 95 1.26 -1.98 -19.67
CA GLY A 95 1.21 -0.58 -20.06
C GLY A 95 0.18 0.24 -19.28
N ALA A 96 -0.16 -0.22 -18.06
CA ALA A 96 -1.08 0.45 -17.17
C ALA A 96 -0.31 1.29 -16.13
N ASN A 97 -0.91 2.39 -15.70
CA ASN A 97 -0.43 3.10 -14.51
C ASN A 97 -0.66 2.26 -13.25
N TYR A 98 0.05 2.55 -12.18
CA TYR A 98 0.02 1.77 -10.96
C TYR A 98 -0.16 2.64 -9.72
N LEU A 99 -0.96 2.15 -8.78
CA LEU A 99 -1.13 2.71 -7.45
C LEU A 99 -1.17 1.58 -6.42
N ASP A 100 -0.56 1.79 -5.27
CA ASP A 100 -0.70 0.92 -4.10
C ASP A 100 -0.79 1.74 -2.79
N MET A 101 -1.04 1.04 -1.69
CA MET A 101 -1.00 1.62 -0.34
C MET A 101 0.07 0.97 0.54
N ALA A 102 0.75 -0.07 0.03
CA ALA A 102 1.80 -0.79 0.72
C ALA A 102 2.97 -1.00 -0.24
N MET A 103 4.19 -0.82 0.26
CA MET A 103 5.39 -0.88 -0.56
C MET A 103 5.99 -2.30 -0.59
N SER A 104 6.94 -2.53 -1.50
CA SER A 104 7.69 -3.80 -1.57
C SER A 104 8.35 -4.12 -0.23
N LEU A 105 8.25 -5.38 0.21
CA LEU A 105 8.72 -5.84 1.51
C LEU A 105 10.22 -5.63 1.73
N SER A 106 10.57 -5.27 2.97
CA SER A 106 11.96 -5.11 3.39
C SER A 106 12.66 -6.45 3.62
N ARG A 107 13.99 -6.44 3.61
CA ARG A 107 14.83 -7.55 4.06
C ARG A 107 15.88 -7.03 5.02
N ARG A 108 16.05 -7.69 6.16
CA ARG A 108 17.03 -7.31 7.18
C ARG A 108 18.46 -7.43 6.64
N HIS A 109 19.37 -6.60 7.15
CA HIS A 109 20.80 -6.79 6.86
C HIS A 109 21.24 -8.18 7.38
N PRO A 110 21.91 -9.01 6.57
CA PRO A 110 22.16 -10.42 6.88
C PRO A 110 23.06 -10.62 8.11
N GLU A 111 24.00 -9.71 8.35
CA GLU A 111 25.00 -9.83 9.43
C GLU A 111 24.80 -8.83 10.57
N SER A 112 23.97 -7.81 10.38
CA SER A 112 23.89 -6.66 11.30
C SER A 112 22.48 -6.04 11.30
N PRO A 113 21.43 -6.86 11.52
CA PRO A 113 20.04 -6.46 11.29
C PRO A 113 19.55 -5.32 12.18
N TYR A 114 20.21 -5.07 13.32
CA TYR A 114 19.84 -4.06 14.33
C TYR A 114 20.81 -2.87 14.38
N SER A 115 21.55 -2.63 13.29
CA SER A 115 22.44 -1.46 13.19
C SER A 115 22.63 -0.99 11.75
N LYS A 116 22.34 -1.83 10.75
CA LYS A 116 22.43 -1.53 9.33
C LYS A 116 21.13 -1.89 8.63
N THR A 117 20.77 -1.07 7.64
CA THR A 117 19.69 -1.37 6.71
C THR A 117 20.05 -2.55 5.80
N GLY A 118 19.05 -3.33 5.41
CA GLY A 118 19.16 -4.27 4.29
C GLY A 118 18.46 -3.70 3.07
N VAL A 119 17.49 -4.43 2.52
CA VAL A 119 16.54 -3.87 1.53
C VAL A 119 15.47 -3.13 2.31
N MET A 120 15.28 -1.84 2.05
CA MET A 120 14.26 -1.02 2.70
C MET A 120 12.91 -1.21 1.99
N LEU A 121 11.83 -0.84 2.69
CA LEU A 121 10.50 -0.85 2.10
C LEU A 121 10.49 0.06 0.85
N GLY A 122 9.95 -0.45 -0.25
CA GLY A 122 9.86 0.28 -1.52
C GLY A 122 11.13 0.27 -2.39
N ASP A 123 12.29 -0.16 -1.89
CA ASP A 123 13.55 -0.16 -2.67
C ASP A 123 13.40 -0.89 -4.02
N GLU A 124 12.71 -2.03 -4.04
CA GLU A 124 12.52 -2.80 -5.27
C GLU A 124 11.66 -2.04 -6.29
N GLN A 125 10.63 -1.32 -5.83
CA GLN A 125 9.80 -0.47 -6.70
C GLN A 125 10.59 0.74 -7.21
N PHE A 126 11.26 1.48 -6.31
CA PHE A 126 12.01 2.68 -6.66
C PHE A 126 13.21 2.37 -7.57
N SER A 127 13.81 1.18 -7.46
CA SER A 127 14.87 0.74 -8.39
C SER A 127 14.42 0.70 -9.85
N LYS A 128 13.11 0.62 -10.11
CA LYS A 128 12.52 0.56 -11.46
C LYS A 128 12.03 1.92 -11.96
N SER A 129 12.20 3.00 -11.19
CA SER A 129 11.70 4.36 -11.53
C SER A 129 12.07 4.81 -12.96
N ALA A 130 13.33 4.67 -13.36
CA ALA A 130 13.78 5.08 -14.69
C ALA A 130 13.04 4.34 -15.83
N ALA A 131 12.73 3.06 -15.66
CA ALA A 131 12.01 2.28 -16.67
C ALA A 131 10.54 2.73 -16.80
N TRP A 132 9.90 3.09 -15.68
CA TRP A 132 8.56 3.67 -15.67
C TRP A 132 8.52 5.02 -16.37
N GLU A 133 9.48 5.90 -16.07
CA GLU A 133 9.63 7.21 -16.70
C GLU A 133 9.86 7.11 -18.21
N GLU A 134 10.76 6.22 -18.66
CA GLU A 134 11.05 6.01 -20.08
C GLU A 134 9.80 5.58 -20.86
N ARG A 135 8.91 4.81 -20.24
CA ARG A 135 7.64 4.39 -20.85
C ARG A 135 6.52 5.41 -20.71
N GLY A 136 6.74 6.52 -20.01
CA GLY A 136 5.71 7.52 -19.75
C GLY A 136 4.56 7.00 -18.89
N LEU A 137 4.83 6.01 -18.03
CA LEU A 137 3.85 5.44 -17.10
C LEU A 137 4.05 6.01 -15.69
N LEU A 138 2.95 6.19 -14.97
CA LEU A 138 2.97 6.59 -13.56
C LEU A 138 2.86 5.36 -12.66
N ALA A 139 3.76 5.25 -11.69
CA ALA A 139 3.59 4.42 -10.50
C ALA A 139 3.61 5.30 -9.25
N LEU A 140 2.53 5.27 -8.48
CA LEU A 140 2.41 5.95 -7.19
C LEU A 140 2.42 4.92 -6.06
N CYS A 141 3.58 4.75 -5.44
CA CYS A 141 3.81 3.79 -4.38
C CYS A 141 3.55 4.41 -2.99
N GLY A 142 3.01 3.61 -2.07
CA GLY A 142 2.78 3.97 -0.68
C GLY A 142 1.75 5.07 -0.49
N MET A 143 0.58 4.98 -1.13
CA MET A 143 -0.50 5.98 -1.01
C MET A 143 -1.63 5.53 -0.05
N GLY A 144 -1.23 5.05 1.13
CA GLY A 144 -2.11 4.71 2.24
C GLY A 144 -2.21 5.85 3.26
N VAL A 145 -2.07 5.52 4.54
CA VAL A 145 -2.02 6.50 5.63
C VAL A 145 -0.54 6.75 6.02
N GLU A 146 0.19 5.71 6.40
CA GLU A 146 1.64 5.74 6.65
C GLU A 146 2.35 4.51 6.05
N PRO A 147 2.95 4.61 4.85
CA PRO A 147 3.14 5.81 4.02
C PRO A 147 1.87 6.25 3.28
N GLY A 148 1.82 7.53 2.88
CA GLY A 148 0.76 8.12 2.06
C GLY A 148 0.32 9.46 2.61
N LEU A 149 -0.76 9.46 3.39
CA LEU A 149 -1.28 10.66 4.05
C LEU A 149 -0.20 11.38 4.86
N SER A 150 0.64 10.65 5.60
CA SER A 150 1.75 11.22 6.36
C SER A 150 2.75 11.96 5.45
N ASN A 151 3.06 11.41 4.28
CA ASN A 151 3.92 12.06 3.27
C ASN A 151 3.24 13.31 2.69
N VAL A 152 1.94 13.25 2.42
CA VAL A 152 1.16 14.40 1.93
C VAL A 152 1.14 15.52 2.97
N PHE A 153 0.95 15.20 4.26
CA PHE A 153 1.00 16.17 5.35
C PHE A 153 2.39 16.79 5.51
N ALA A 154 3.44 15.99 5.45
CA ALA A 154 4.82 16.49 5.45
C ALA A 154 5.06 17.49 4.30
N ARG A 155 4.62 17.15 3.08
CA ARG A 155 4.76 18.03 1.93
C ARG A 155 3.93 19.31 2.08
N TYR A 156 2.69 19.20 2.52
CA TYR A 156 1.82 20.34 2.78
C TYR A 156 2.44 21.29 3.82
N ALA A 157 3.00 20.74 4.90
CA ALA A 157 3.65 21.53 5.94
C ALA A 157 4.85 22.33 5.38
N GLN A 158 5.66 21.71 4.51
CA GLN A 158 6.80 22.38 3.86
C GLN A 158 6.36 23.46 2.87
N ASP A 159 5.27 23.26 2.15
CA ASP A 159 4.80 24.23 1.15
C ASP A 159 4.04 25.42 1.76
N HIS A 160 3.42 25.23 2.94
CA HIS A 160 2.43 26.19 3.45
C HIS A 160 2.63 26.64 4.90
N LEU A 161 3.33 25.88 5.74
CA LEU A 161 3.37 26.12 7.19
C LEU A 161 4.75 26.51 7.69
N PHE A 162 5.82 25.98 7.09
CA PHE A 162 7.20 26.20 7.53
C PHE A 162 8.08 26.61 6.36
N SER A 163 9.08 27.45 6.61
CA SER A 163 10.13 27.76 5.63
C SER A 163 11.12 26.60 5.48
N GLU A 164 11.36 25.87 6.57
CA GLU A 164 12.26 24.72 6.64
C GLU A 164 11.69 23.75 7.69
N ILE A 165 11.82 22.45 7.42
CA ILE A 165 11.45 21.37 8.36
C ILE A 165 12.74 20.67 8.80
N ASP A 166 13.05 20.75 10.08
CA ASP A 166 14.22 20.09 10.68
C ASP A 166 13.96 18.61 11.01
N GLU A 167 12.73 18.31 11.44
CA GLU A 167 12.30 16.98 11.89
C GLU A 167 10.84 16.73 11.48
N ILE A 168 10.56 15.50 11.08
CA ILE A 168 9.20 14.97 10.92
C ILE A 168 9.11 13.73 11.80
N GLY A 169 8.10 13.69 12.66
CA GLY A 169 7.79 12.47 13.40
C GLY A 169 6.31 12.11 13.25
N VAL A 170 6.08 10.89 12.77
CA VAL A 170 4.74 10.32 12.55
C VAL A 170 4.40 9.46 13.76
N ARG A 171 3.31 9.77 14.45
CA ARG A 171 2.76 8.95 15.53
C ARG A 171 1.45 8.32 15.06
N ASP A 172 1.40 6.99 15.06
CA ASP A 172 0.20 6.19 14.79
C ASP A 172 -0.20 5.43 16.06
N GLY A 173 -1.49 5.41 16.36
CA GLY A 173 -2.06 4.78 17.52
C GLY A 173 -3.54 4.49 17.32
N ALA A 174 -3.98 3.33 17.80
CA ALA A 174 -5.37 2.91 17.78
C ALA A 174 -5.79 2.39 19.17
N ASN A 175 -7.00 2.76 19.60
CA ASN A 175 -7.63 2.26 20.83
C ASN A 175 -8.90 1.43 20.53
N LEU A 176 -8.96 0.80 19.34
CA LEU A 176 -10.12 0.04 18.92
C LEU A 176 -10.35 -1.17 19.84
N VAL A 177 -11.60 -1.33 20.29
CA VAL A 177 -12.07 -2.50 21.02
C VAL A 177 -13.07 -3.27 20.16
N VAL A 178 -12.87 -4.58 20.03
CA VAL A 178 -13.84 -5.48 19.40
C VAL A 178 -14.62 -6.20 20.49
N GLU A 179 -15.88 -5.84 20.65
CA GLU A 179 -16.75 -6.43 21.69
C GLU A 179 -16.79 -7.96 21.60
N GLY A 180 -16.62 -8.61 22.75
CA GLY A 180 -16.66 -10.07 22.87
C GLY A 180 -15.33 -10.79 22.58
N TYR A 181 -14.26 -10.07 22.28
CA TYR A 181 -12.93 -10.63 22.06
C TYR A 181 -11.88 -9.94 22.93
N ASP A 182 -11.02 -10.72 23.59
CA ASP A 182 -9.87 -10.19 24.33
C ASP A 182 -8.78 -9.64 23.38
N PHE A 183 -8.71 -10.19 22.17
CA PHE A 183 -7.79 -9.76 21.11
C PHE A 183 -8.42 -10.03 19.75
N ALA A 184 -8.42 -9.01 18.88
CA ALA A 184 -8.88 -9.11 17.51
C ALA A 184 -8.01 -8.21 16.62
N PRO A 185 -7.20 -8.78 15.70
CA PRO A 185 -6.44 -7.96 14.76
C PRO A 185 -7.40 -7.29 13.77
N THR A 186 -7.17 -6.02 13.50
CA THR A 186 -8.00 -5.20 12.59
C THR A 186 -7.57 -5.32 11.13
N PHE A 187 -6.36 -5.85 10.90
CA PHE A 187 -5.79 -6.14 9.60
C PHE A 187 -5.07 -7.50 9.61
N SER A 188 -4.29 -7.78 8.56
CA SER A 188 -3.58 -9.05 8.41
C SER A 188 -2.72 -9.38 9.65
N ILE A 189 -3.04 -10.49 10.31
CA ILE A 189 -2.26 -10.96 11.47
C ILE A 189 -0.79 -11.21 11.12
N TRP A 190 -0.51 -11.60 9.87
CA TRP A 190 0.86 -11.79 9.39
C TRP A 190 1.62 -10.47 9.34
N THR A 191 0.96 -9.40 8.92
CA THR A 191 1.52 -8.04 8.93
C THR A 191 1.76 -7.57 10.36
N THR A 192 0.80 -7.75 11.27
CA THR A 192 0.98 -7.39 12.69
C THR A 192 2.17 -8.10 13.33
N ILE A 193 2.37 -9.38 13.03
CA ILE A 193 3.53 -10.14 13.52
C ILE A 193 4.83 -9.60 12.90
N GLU A 194 4.82 -9.31 11.60
CA GLU A 194 5.99 -8.80 10.88
C GLU A 194 6.44 -7.43 11.39
N GLU A 195 5.49 -6.52 11.62
CA GLU A 195 5.70 -5.19 12.24
C GLU A 195 6.35 -5.31 13.62
N CYS A 196 5.89 -6.25 14.45
CA CYS A 196 6.45 -6.48 15.78
C CYS A 196 7.87 -7.07 15.76
N LEU A 197 8.25 -7.73 14.67
CA LEU A 197 9.51 -8.49 14.61
C LEU A 197 10.58 -7.78 13.79
N ASN A 198 10.22 -6.89 12.87
CA ASN A 198 11.17 -6.23 11.99
C ASN A 198 11.97 -5.14 12.70
N PRO A 199 13.29 -5.02 12.40
CA PRO A 199 14.07 -3.89 12.84
C PRO A 199 13.44 -2.59 12.34
N PRO A 200 13.10 -1.64 13.23
CA PRO A 200 12.60 -0.34 12.79
C PRO A 200 13.66 0.37 11.95
N LEU A 201 13.22 1.10 10.94
CA LEU A 201 14.06 1.91 10.07
C LEU A 201 14.03 3.36 10.55
N ILE A 202 15.19 3.93 10.87
CA ILE A 202 15.34 5.28 11.40
C ILE A 202 16.29 6.06 10.50
N TRP A 203 16.00 7.35 10.31
CA TRP A 203 16.91 8.29 9.66
C TRP A 203 17.28 9.42 10.62
N GLU A 204 18.57 9.72 10.69
CA GLU A 204 19.09 10.90 11.38
C GLU A 204 20.07 11.64 10.47
N ARG A 205 20.09 12.97 10.55
CA ARG A 205 20.91 13.82 9.67
C ARG A 205 22.40 13.44 9.68
N GLU A 206 22.96 13.14 10.86
CA GLU A 206 24.38 12.84 11.03
C GLU A 206 24.73 11.36 10.74
N ARG A 207 23.75 10.47 10.83
CA ARG A 207 23.95 9.01 10.77
C ARG A 207 23.45 8.38 9.46
N GLY A 208 22.53 9.05 8.77
CA GLY A 208 21.78 8.47 7.65
C GLY A 208 20.77 7.42 8.13
N TRP A 209 20.43 6.50 7.23
CA TRP A 209 19.51 5.40 7.54
C TRP A 209 20.20 4.30 8.37
N PHE A 210 19.54 3.86 9.43
CA PHE A 210 19.97 2.74 10.26
C PHE A 210 18.77 1.98 10.83
N THR A 211 19.05 0.87 11.50
CA THR A 211 18.04 0.07 12.20
C THR A 211 18.41 -0.14 13.66
N THR A 212 17.45 -0.55 14.49
CA THR A 212 17.65 -0.92 15.90
C THR A 212 16.93 -2.23 16.24
N GLU A 213 16.98 -2.68 17.49
CA GLU A 213 16.16 -3.82 17.94
C GLU A 213 14.68 -3.41 18.03
N PRO A 214 13.72 -4.31 17.69
CA PRO A 214 12.31 -4.03 17.87
C PRO A 214 12.00 -3.58 19.31
N PHE A 215 11.21 -2.51 19.45
CA PHE A 215 10.83 -1.92 20.75
C PHE A 215 11.98 -1.39 21.62
N SER A 216 13.16 -1.09 21.03
CA SER A 216 14.33 -0.60 21.78
C SER A 216 14.20 0.83 22.33
N GLU A 217 13.33 1.66 21.76
CA GLU A 217 13.19 3.08 22.10
C GLU A 217 11.71 3.43 22.35
N PRO A 218 11.15 3.10 23.53
CA PRO A 218 9.77 3.41 23.83
C PRO A 218 9.54 4.92 24.05
N GLU A 219 8.52 5.47 23.39
CA GLU A 219 8.03 6.83 23.60
C GLU A 219 6.65 6.78 24.27
N VAL A 220 6.45 7.60 25.31
CA VAL A 220 5.10 7.85 25.87
C VAL A 220 4.58 9.15 25.28
N PHE A 221 3.53 9.04 24.47
CA PHE A 221 2.91 10.18 23.80
C PHE A 221 1.41 10.26 24.16
N THR A 222 0.89 11.47 24.41
CA THR A 222 -0.53 11.70 24.64
C THR A 222 -1.17 12.24 23.37
N PHE A 223 -2.03 11.43 22.73
CA PHE A 223 -2.72 11.84 21.51
C PHE A 223 -3.75 12.94 21.78
N PRO A 224 -3.89 13.94 20.88
CA PRO A 224 -4.99 14.89 20.95
C PRO A 224 -6.33 14.13 20.83
N ALA A 225 -7.19 14.29 21.85
CA ALA A 225 -8.49 13.61 22.06
C ALA A 225 -8.52 12.40 23.03
N GLY A 226 -7.38 11.97 23.58
CA GLY A 226 -7.32 10.99 24.69
C GLY A 226 -7.12 9.56 24.23
#